data_AF-A0A843AHZ5-F1
#
_entry.id   AF-A0A843AHZ5-F1
#
_cell.length_a   1.000
_cell.length_b   1.000
_cell.length_c   1.000
_cell.angle_alpha   90.00
_cell.angle_beta   90.00
_cell.angle_gamma   90.00
#
_symmetry.space_group_name_H-M   'P 1'
#
loop_
_entity.id
_entity.type
_entity.pdbx_description
1 polymer ?
#
loop_
_entity_poly.entity_id
_entity_poly.type
_entity_poly.pdbx_seq_one_letter_code
_entity_poly.pdbx_strand_id
1 'polypeptide(L)'
;MGIIFLTVLTSGCIRFSTTETKTFSNGNMSFSYPDNFMDITEPENNNSSSSWQGIVKLGNNNLMNMQLIQVDKNTGESSPAIARDNGVLKVKNMSTGEVLSITTETNSNGILVEKSTYKQEQPVFGILIYNDMFFKIDGVLYAISVYGPDSNEPQITKTANIVFQSIK
;
A
#
# COMPACT_ATOMS: atom_id res chain seq x y z
N MET A 1 15.53 -0.78 64.14
CA MET A 1 14.29 -0.26 63.52
C MET A 1 14.67 0.32 62.17
N GLY A 2 14.55 -0.47 61.11
CA GLY A 2 14.91 -0.08 59.75
C GLY A 2 13.69 -0.24 58.85
N ILE A 3 13.46 0.74 57.97
CA ILE A 3 12.48 0.65 56.90
C ILE A 3 13.25 0.93 55.60
N ILE A 4 13.32 -0.10 54.75
CA ILE A 4 13.79 0.01 53.37
C ILE A 4 12.54 0.20 52.52
N PHE A 5 12.45 1.31 51.79
CA PHE A 5 11.44 1.52 50.78
C PHE A 5 11.85 0.76 49.50
N LEU A 6 11.06 -0.24 49.13
CA LEU A 6 11.18 -0.95 47.85
C LEU A 6 10.26 -0.23 46.84
N THR A 7 10.83 0.58 45.95
CA THR A 7 10.10 1.11 44.79
C THR A 7 10.08 0.06 43.71
N VAL A 8 8.93 -0.60 43.54
CA VAL A 8 8.67 -1.51 42.42
C VAL A 8 8.36 -0.64 41.20
N LEU A 9 9.32 -0.52 40.29
CA LEU A 9 9.07 -0.02 38.94
C LEU A 9 8.17 -1.05 38.24
N THR A 10 6.88 -0.78 38.17
CA THR A 10 5.97 -1.52 37.29
C THR A 10 6.37 -1.19 35.86
N SER A 11 7.22 -2.04 35.28
CA SER A 11 7.43 -2.14 33.84
C SER A 11 6.10 -2.53 33.22
N GLY A 12 5.28 -1.53 32.89
CA GLY A 12 4.14 -1.70 32.02
C GLY A 12 4.69 -1.98 30.64
N CYS A 13 4.84 -3.26 30.30
CA CYS A 13 4.93 -3.68 28.91
C CYS A 13 3.68 -3.14 28.21
N ILE A 14 3.83 -2.03 27.48
CA ILE A 14 2.85 -1.60 26.50
C ILE A 14 2.79 -2.77 25.52
N ARG A 15 1.73 -3.59 25.62
CA ARG A 15 1.42 -4.58 24.60
C ARG A 15 1.04 -3.78 23.37
N PHE A 16 2.04 -3.47 22.53
CA PHE A 16 1.75 -3.17 21.13
C PHE A 16 0.99 -4.39 20.62
N SER A 17 -0.27 -4.19 20.24
CA SER A 17 -0.98 -5.18 19.45
C SER A 17 -0.18 -5.34 18.17
N THR A 18 0.68 -6.37 18.13
CA THR A 18 1.38 -6.77 16.92
C THR A 18 0.28 -7.19 15.97
N THR A 19 -0.05 -6.30 15.03
CA THR A 19 -0.91 -6.68 13.90
C THR A 19 -0.13 -7.80 13.20
N GLU A 20 -0.64 -9.03 13.25
CA GLU A 20 0.00 -10.14 12.56
C GLU A 20 0.08 -9.81 11.06
N THR A 21 1.24 -10.05 10.46
CA THR A 21 1.49 -9.76 9.05
C THR A 21 1.90 -11.01 8.30
N LYS A 22 1.43 -11.12 7.05
CA LYS A 22 1.93 -12.06 6.05
C LYS A 22 2.90 -11.36 5.12
N THR A 23 3.67 -12.15 4.35
CA THR A 23 4.59 -11.63 3.34
C THR A 23 4.16 -12.09 1.96
N PHE A 24 4.10 -11.14 1.02
CA PHE A 24 4.04 -11.42 -0.41
C PHE A 24 5.46 -11.45 -0.96
N SER A 25 5.74 -12.35 -1.89
CA SER A 25 6.99 -12.34 -2.66
C SER A 25 6.75 -12.89 -4.06
N ASN A 26 7.33 -12.23 -5.07
CA ASN A 26 7.40 -12.73 -6.44
C ASN A 26 8.81 -13.22 -6.84
N GLY A 27 9.69 -13.44 -5.86
CA GLY A 27 11.09 -13.81 -6.05
C GLY A 27 12.06 -12.63 -6.13
N ASN A 28 11.66 -11.50 -6.73
CA ASN A 28 12.50 -10.30 -6.85
C ASN A 28 12.14 -9.21 -5.84
N MET A 29 10.85 -9.07 -5.55
CA MET A 29 10.28 -8.07 -4.66
C MET A 29 9.39 -8.74 -3.63
N SER A 30 9.43 -8.22 -2.41
CA SER A 30 8.55 -8.65 -1.32
C SER A 30 8.07 -7.48 -0.49
N PHE A 31 6.93 -7.66 0.17
CA PHE A 31 6.42 -6.74 1.20
C PHE A 31 5.56 -7.51 2.20
N SER A 32 5.36 -6.92 3.37
CA SER A 32 4.46 -7.41 4.40
C SER A 32 3.11 -6.72 4.33
N TYR A 33 2.06 -7.45 4.67
CA TYR A 33 0.68 -6.97 4.69
C TYR A 33 -0.11 -7.63 5.83
N PRO A 34 -1.26 -7.07 6.28
CA PRO A 34 -2.03 -7.67 7.37
C PRO A 34 -2.51 -9.09 7.08
N ASP A 35 -2.49 -9.96 8.08
CA ASP A 35 -2.81 -11.39 7.96
C ASP A 35 -4.25 -11.70 7.48
N ASN A 36 -5.18 -10.76 7.69
CA ASN A 36 -6.58 -10.86 7.30
C ASN A 36 -6.85 -10.62 5.80
N PHE A 37 -5.79 -10.44 5.01
CA PHE A 37 -5.88 -10.39 3.54
C PHE A 37 -5.74 -11.79 2.93
N MET A 38 -6.44 -11.98 1.82
CA MET A 38 -6.37 -13.17 0.98
C MET A 38 -6.13 -12.78 -0.49
N ASP A 39 -5.53 -13.70 -1.24
CA ASP A 39 -5.37 -13.58 -2.67
C ASP A 39 -6.73 -13.70 -3.37
N ILE A 40 -7.06 -12.68 -4.15
CA ILE A 40 -8.29 -12.58 -4.96
C ILE A 40 -7.94 -12.26 -6.42
N THR A 41 -6.72 -12.59 -6.84
CA THR A 41 -6.23 -12.35 -8.19
C THR A 41 -7.11 -13.08 -9.19
N GLU A 42 -7.71 -12.32 -10.10
CA GLU A 42 -8.46 -12.89 -11.22
C GLU A 42 -7.48 -13.33 -12.33
N PRO A 43 -7.80 -14.38 -13.11
CA PRO A 43 -6.97 -14.78 -14.23
C PRO A 43 -6.82 -13.61 -15.21
N GLU A 44 -5.59 -13.32 -15.65
CA GLU A 44 -5.34 -12.23 -16.59
C GLU A 44 -6.19 -12.41 -17.86
N ASN A 45 -6.96 -11.38 -18.20
CA ASN A 45 -7.56 -11.27 -19.52
C ASN A 45 -6.48 -10.71 -20.45
N ASN A 46 -5.79 -11.58 -21.20
CA ASN A 46 -4.62 -11.30 -22.05
C ASN A 46 -4.84 -10.29 -23.21
N ASN A 47 -5.95 -9.55 -23.22
CA ASN A 47 -6.30 -8.55 -24.23
C ASN A 47 -5.91 -7.10 -23.87
N SER A 48 -5.10 -6.91 -22.84
CA SER A 48 -4.64 -5.59 -22.40
C SER A 48 -3.40 -5.14 -23.17
N SER A 49 -3.48 -4.00 -23.87
CA SER A 49 -2.34 -3.30 -24.48
C SER A 49 -1.54 -2.45 -23.47
N SER A 50 -1.82 -2.58 -22.17
CA SER A 50 -1.11 -1.85 -21.11
C SER A 50 0.30 -2.38 -20.92
N SER A 51 1.26 -1.46 -20.72
CA SER A 51 2.62 -1.82 -20.26
C SER A 51 2.65 -2.27 -18.80
N TRP A 52 1.55 -2.07 -18.06
CA TRP A 52 1.33 -2.59 -16.70
C TRP A 52 0.73 -3.98 -16.75
N GLN A 53 1.35 -4.91 -16.03
CA GLN A 53 0.95 -6.31 -15.88
C GLN A 53 0.65 -6.59 -14.41
N GLY A 54 -0.50 -7.20 -14.15
CA GLY A 54 -0.93 -7.54 -12.80
C GLY A 54 -0.10 -8.68 -12.23
N ILE A 55 0.35 -8.55 -10.99
CA ILE A 55 1.09 -9.62 -10.29
C ILE A 55 0.18 -10.29 -9.27
N VAL A 56 -0.43 -9.49 -8.39
CA VAL A 56 -1.32 -10.00 -7.35
C VAL A 56 -2.33 -8.93 -6.95
N LYS A 57 -3.53 -9.38 -6.59
CA LYS A 57 -4.53 -8.57 -5.90
C LYS A 57 -4.91 -9.25 -4.59
N LEU A 58 -4.69 -8.56 -3.48
CA LEU A 58 -5.03 -9.02 -2.14
C LEU A 58 -6.22 -8.22 -1.63
N GLY A 59 -7.21 -8.89 -1.03
CA GLY A 59 -8.36 -8.25 -0.39
C GLY A 59 -8.51 -8.66 1.06
N ASN A 60 -8.89 -7.73 1.94
CA ASN A 60 -9.23 -8.07 3.31
C ASN A 60 -10.58 -8.82 3.39
N ASN A 61 -10.77 -9.63 4.43
CA ASN A 61 -12.01 -10.40 4.61
C ASN A 61 -13.21 -9.57 5.11
N ASN A 62 -13.23 -8.25 4.91
CA ASN A 62 -14.30 -7.36 5.40
C ASN A 62 -15.15 -6.82 4.26
N LEU A 63 -16.29 -7.47 4.00
CA LEU A 63 -17.21 -7.11 2.90
C LEU A 63 -17.79 -5.69 3.02
N MET A 64 -17.98 -5.18 4.24
CA MET A 64 -18.55 -3.85 4.47
C MET A 64 -17.50 -2.74 4.38
N ASN A 65 -16.22 -3.12 4.39
CA ASN A 65 -15.10 -2.19 4.43
C ASN A 65 -13.87 -2.80 3.76
N MET A 66 -14.08 -3.11 2.48
CA MET A 66 -13.11 -3.86 1.68
C MET A 66 -11.88 -2.99 1.41
N GLN A 67 -10.72 -3.50 1.76
CA GLN A 67 -9.42 -2.91 1.44
C GLN A 67 -8.70 -3.84 0.48
N LEU A 68 -8.05 -3.24 -0.50
CA LEU A 68 -7.38 -3.91 -1.59
C LEU A 68 -5.92 -3.47 -1.63
N ILE A 69 -5.04 -4.43 -1.88
CA ILE A 69 -3.64 -4.21 -2.26
C ILE A 69 -3.49 -4.78 -3.66
N GLN A 70 -3.21 -3.92 -4.64
CA GLN A 70 -2.93 -4.35 -5.99
C GLN A 70 -1.46 -4.10 -6.29
N VAL A 71 -0.82 -5.10 -6.91
CA VAL A 71 0.59 -5.07 -7.28
C VAL A 71 0.70 -5.27 -8.77
N ASP A 72 1.30 -4.29 -9.44
CA ASP A 72 1.55 -4.32 -10.87
C ASP A 72 3.05 -4.13 -11.15
N LYS A 73 3.53 -4.70 -12.24
CA LYS A 73 4.86 -4.37 -12.81
C LYS A 73 4.71 -3.68 -14.15
N ASN A 74 5.62 -2.80 -14.47
CA ASN A 74 5.69 -2.17 -15.78
C ASN A 74 6.89 -2.66 -16.58
N THR A 75 6.66 -3.00 -17.85
CA THR A 75 7.71 -3.46 -18.78
C THR A 75 8.18 -2.41 -19.79
N GLY A 76 7.52 -1.24 -19.86
CA GLY A 76 7.79 -0.18 -20.83
C GLY A 76 8.14 1.20 -20.26
N GLU A 77 7.93 1.44 -18.96
CA GLU A 77 8.24 2.69 -18.26
C GLU A 77 9.50 2.51 -17.41
N SER A 78 10.36 3.52 -17.43
CA SER A 78 11.69 3.42 -16.84
C SER A 78 11.86 4.25 -15.56
N SER A 79 10.92 5.12 -15.22
CA SER A 79 11.06 5.98 -14.04
C SER A 79 9.86 5.87 -13.11
N PRO A 80 10.06 5.50 -11.83
CA PRO A 80 9.02 5.59 -10.81
C PRO A 80 8.35 6.97 -10.73
N ALA A 81 9.12 8.05 -10.90
CA ALA A 81 8.60 9.42 -10.82
C ALA A 81 7.70 9.73 -12.02
N ILE A 82 8.11 9.34 -13.23
CA ILE A 82 7.28 9.49 -14.43
C ILE A 82 6.01 8.66 -14.31
N ALA A 83 6.11 7.43 -13.81
CA ALA A 83 4.95 6.57 -13.56
C ALA A 83 3.94 7.20 -12.60
N ARG A 84 4.42 7.72 -11.46
CA ARG A 84 3.60 8.47 -10.50
C ARG A 84 2.96 9.69 -11.15
N ASP A 85 3.75 10.53 -11.83
CA ASP A 85 3.27 11.80 -12.40
C ASP A 85 2.23 11.56 -13.50
N ASN A 86 2.38 10.49 -14.29
CA ASN A 86 1.37 10.04 -15.25
C ASN A 86 0.08 9.60 -14.55
N GLY A 87 0.16 8.88 -13.43
CA GLY A 87 -1.00 8.52 -12.59
C GLY A 87 -1.70 9.76 -12.04
N VAL A 88 -0.94 10.69 -11.46
CA VAL A 88 -1.42 11.97 -10.94
C VAL A 88 -2.11 12.80 -12.03
N LEU A 89 -1.54 12.86 -13.24
CA LEU A 89 -2.13 13.58 -14.36
C LEU A 89 -3.47 12.97 -14.78
N LYS A 90 -3.57 11.64 -14.82
CA LYS A 90 -4.84 10.95 -15.08
C LYS A 90 -5.90 11.34 -14.05
N VAL A 91 -5.56 11.31 -12.76
CA VAL A 91 -6.49 11.69 -11.68
C VAL A 91 -6.93 13.15 -11.83
N LYS A 92 -6.00 14.08 -12.07
CA LYS A 92 -6.32 15.50 -12.30
C LYS A 92 -7.25 15.76 -13.49
N ASN A 93 -7.20 14.89 -14.49
CA ASN A 93 -8.04 14.99 -15.69
C ASN A 93 -9.41 14.31 -15.50
N MET A 94 -9.64 13.61 -14.39
CA MET A 94 -10.94 13.03 -14.05
C MET A 94 -11.76 14.06 -13.27
N SER A 95 -13.03 14.24 -13.64
CA SER A 95 -13.96 15.08 -12.87
C SER A 95 -14.29 14.50 -11.49
N THR A 96 -14.00 13.22 -11.27
CA THR A 96 -14.26 12.48 -10.02
C THR A 96 -13.01 12.32 -9.16
N GLY A 97 -11.85 12.84 -9.59
CA GLY A 97 -10.56 12.64 -8.94
C GLY A 97 -10.07 13.85 -8.16
N GLU A 98 -9.45 13.62 -7.00
CA GLU A 98 -8.81 14.64 -6.18
C GLU A 98 -7.45 14.16 -5.69
N VAL A 99 -6.37 14.83 -6.09
CA VAL A 99 -5.02 14.51 -5.61
C VAL A 99 -4.80 15.17 -4.24
N LEU A 100 -4.52 14.36 -3.22
CA LEU A 100 -4.29 14.81 -1.85
C LEU A 100 -2.81 15.05 -1.56
N SER A 101 -1.93 14.16 -2.03
CA SER A 101 -0.50 14.23 -1.76
C SER A 101 0.34 13.62 -2.89
N ILE A 102 1.56 14.14 -3.02
CA ILE A 102 2.60 13.64 -3.92
C ILE A 102 3.91 13.76 -3.14
N THR A 103 4.58 12.64 -2.87
CA THR A 103 5.82 12.64 -2.10
C THR A 103 6.85 11.70 -2.72
N THR A 104 8.10 11.88 -2.31
CA THR A 104 9.22 10.98 -2.58
C THR A 104 9.84 10.64 -1.24
N GLU A 105 9.89 9.36 -0.89
CA GLU A 105 10.37 8.90 0.42
C GLU A 105 11.21 7.64 0.27
N THR A 106 12.24 7.49 1.10
CA THR A 106 13.01 6.26 1.20
C THR A 106 12.49 5.41 2.35
N ASN A 107 12.21 4.14 2.11
CA ASN A 107 11.72 3.24 3.16
C ASN A 107 12.85 2.69 4.04
N SER A 108 12.49 1.89 5.05
CA SER A 108 13.46 1.32 6.00
C SER A 108 14.51 0.38 5.38
N ASN A 109 14.26 -0.14 4.17
CA ASN A 109 15.17 -1.01 3.42
C ASN A 109 16.02 -0.24 2.38
N GLY A 110 15.96 1.10 2.37
CA GLY A 110 16.73 1.93 1.44
C GLY A 110 16.14 2.05 0.04
N ILE A 111 14.91 1.59 -0.19
CA ILE A 111 14.21 1.72 -1.48
C ILE A 111 13.61 3.12 -1.58
N LEU A 112 13.98 3.85 -2.62
CA LEU A 112 13.33 5.12 -2.98
C LEU A 112 11.96 4.85 -3.60
N VAL A 113 10.91 5.41 -3.01
CA VAL A 113 9.52 5.22 -3.42
C VAL A 113 8.89 6.57 -3.74
N GLU A 114 8.34 6.67 -4.94
CA GLU A 114 7.54 7.79 -5.40
C GLU A 114 6.08 7.50 -5.05
N LYS A 115 5.45 8.36 -4.26
CA LYS A 115 4.14 8.12 -3.67
C LYS A 115 3.13 9.16 -4.14
N SER A 116 1.88 8.74 -4.31
CA SER A 116 0.75 9.65 -4.48
C SER A 116 -0.46 9.15 -3.72
N THR A 117 -1.17 10.07 -3.07
CA THR A 117 -2.48 9.80 -2.45
C THR A 117 -3.56 10.60 -3.18
N TYR A 118 -4.67 9.96 -3.50
CA TYR A 118 -5.81 10.63 -4.12
C TYR A 118 -7.14 9.97 -3.75
N LYS A 119 -8.23 10.72 -3.92
CA LYS A 119 -9.60 10.23 -3.88
C LYS A 119 -10.15 10.08 -5.29
N GLN A 120 -11.03 9.12 -5.49
CA GLN A 120 -11.78 8.95 -6.73
C GLN A 120 -13.20 8.46 -6.43
N GLU A 121 -14.20 9.16 -6.95
CA GLU A 121 -15.59 8.68 -6.92
C GLU A 121 -15.81 7.56 -7.95
N GLN A 122 -16.32 6.42 -7.47
CA GLN A 122 -16.68 5.24 -8.26
C GLN A 122 -18.20 5.00 -8.20
N PRO A 123 -18.86 4.71 -9.33
CA PRO A 123 -20.33 4.57 -9.40
C PRO A 123 -20.94 3.55 -8.42
N VAL A 124 -20.20 2.48 -8.08
CA VAL A 124 -20.69 1.38 -7.23
C VAL A 124 -20.15 1.44 -5.81
N PHE A 125 -18.92 1.94 -5.64
CA PHE A 125 -18.21 1.88 -4.36
C PHE A 125 -18.16 3.23 -3.62
N GLY A 126 -18.74 4.29 -4.19
CA GLY A 126 -18.65 5.64 -3.66
C GLY A 126 -17.23 6.19 -3.77
N ILE A 127 -16.84 7.04 -2.82
CA ILE A 127 -15.50 7.64 -2.80
C ILE A 127 -14.51 6.61 -2.28
N LEU A 128 -13.50 6.31 -3.10
CA LEU A 128 -12.35 5.51 -2.73
C LEU A 128 -11.14 6.41 -2.48
N ILE A 129 -10.28 6.00 -1.55
CA ILE A 129 -8.96 6.59 -1.36
C ILE A 129 -7.89 5.60 -1.80
N TYR A 130 -6.88 6.10 -2.50
CA TYR A 130 -5.76 5.34 -3.05
C TYR A 130 -4.45 5.85 -2.47
N ASN A 131 -3.60 4.94 -2.03
CA ASN A 131 -2.21 5.18 -1.67
C ASN A 131 -1.33 4.40 -2.65
N ASP A 132 -0.81 5.09 -3.65
CA ASP A 132 0.04 4.51 -4.68
C ASP A 132 1.52 4.67 -4.33
N MET A 133 2.28 3.61 -4.57
CA MET A 133 3.73 3.53 -4.34
C MET A 133 4.41 3.00 -5.60
N PHE A 134 5.27 3.81 -6.22
CA PHE A 134 6.04 3.46 -7.40
C PHE A 134 7.53 3.37 -7.05
N PHE A 135 8.18 2.28 -7.44
CA PHE A 135 9.58 2.05 -7.09
C PHE A 135 10.25 1.05 -8.04
N LYS A 136 11.58 0.96 -7.96
CA LYS A 136 12.37 0.02 -8.76
C LYS A 136 13.17 -0.93 -7.88
N ILE A 137 13.14 -2.21 -8.25
CA ILE A 137 14.00 -3.27 -7.70
C ILE A 137 14.54 -4.07 -8.88
N ASP A 138 15.86 -4.28 -8.92
CA ASP A 138 16.56 -4.98 -10.00
C ASP A 138 16.20 -4.50 -11.42
N GLY A 139 15.99 -3.18 -11.57
CA GLY A 139 15.63 -2.56 -12.84
C GLY A 139 14.16 -2.70 -13.25
N VAL A 140 13.36 -3.52 -12.55
CA VAL A 140 11.92 -3.68 -12.77
C VAL A 140 11.16 -2.59 -12.03
N LEU A 141 10.26 -1.90 -12.74
CA LEU A 141 9.36 -0.90 -12.16
C LEU A 141 8.12 -1.59 -11.60
N TYR A 142 7.82 -1.33 -10.34
CA TYR A 142 6.62 -1.82 -9.65
C TYR A 142 5.71 -0.66 -9.25
N ALA A 143 4.42 -0.95 -9.18
CA ALA A 143 3.42 -0.14 -8.50
C ALA A 143 2.70 -1.00 -7.47
N ILE A 144 2.53 -0.46 -6.25
CA ILE A 144 1.62 -1.03 -5.26
C ILE A 144 0.58 0.02 -4.91
N SER A 145 -0.69 -0.30 -5.11
CA SER A 145 -1.83 0.53 -4.74
C SER A 145 -2.54 -0.08 -3.55
N VAL A 146 -2.64 0.66 -2.44
CA VAL A 146 -3.45 0.28 -1.29
C VAL A 146 -4.68 1.19 -1.24
N TYR A 147 -5.87 0.60 -1.41
CA TYR A 147 -7.09 1.38 -1.61
C TYR A 147 -8.33 0.75 -1.01
N GLY A 148 -9.38 1.55 -0.84
CA GLY A 148 -10.67 1.16 -0.28
C GLY A 148 -11.57 2.36 -0.03
N PRO A 149 -12.74 2.17 0.61
CA PRO A 149 -13.67 3.25 0.92
C PRO A 149 -13.01 4.37 1.73
N ASP A 150 -13.28 5.62 1.35
CA ASP A 150 -12.76 6.82 2.04
C ASP A 150 -13.15 6.86 3.53
N SER A 151 -14.31 6.29 3.86
CA SER A 151 -14.76 6.11 5.26
C SER A 151 -13.80 5.31 6.14
N ASN A 152 -12.81 4.65 5.54
CA ASN A 152 -11.80 3.82 6.20
C ASN A 152 -10.36 4.29 5.94
N GLU A 153 -10.18 5.54 5.52
CA GLU A 153 -8.88 6.17 5.29
C GLU A 153 -7.82 5.84 6.38
N PRO A 154 -8.11 5.91 7.69
CA PRO A 154 -7.09 5.62 8.72
C PRO A 154 -6.51 4.20 8.63
N GLN A 155 -7.34 3.20 8.34
CA GLN A 155 -6.90 1.82 8.25
C GLN A 155 -6.21 1.55 6.90
N ILE A 156 -6.66 2.20 5.82
CA ILE A 156 -5.99 2.11 4.50
C ILE A 156 -4.58 2.69 4.61
N THR A 157 -4.43 3.87 5.21
CA THR A 157 -3.14 4.51 5.47
C THR A 157 -2.26 3.65 6.37
N LYS A 158 -2.82 3.00 7.41
CA LYS A 158 -2.08 2.04 8.23
C LYS A 158 -1.56 0.87 7.40
N THR A 159 -2.39 0.29 6.54
CA THR A 159 -2.00 -0.81 5.63
C THR A 159 -0.91 -0.35 4.65
N ALA A 160 -1.07 0.83 4.04
CA ALA A 160 -0.09 1.42 3.13
C ALA A 160 1.27 1.62 3.82
N ASN A 161 1.28 2.04 5.08
CA ASN A 161 2.50 2.18 5.86
C ASN A 161 3.19 0.83 6.16
N ILE A 162 2.43 -0.23 6.47
CA ILE A 162 2.99 -1.58 6.66
C ILE A 162 3.67 -2.04 5.37
N VAL A 163 3.00 -1.86 4.22
CA VAL A 163 3.54 -2.20 2.90
C VAL A 163 4.80 -1.37 2.64
N PHE A 164 4.71 -0.04 2.67
CA PHE A 164 5.81 0.89 2.40
C PHE A 164 7.08 0.53 3.18
N GLN A 165 6.96 0.35 4.49
CA GLN A 165 8.11 0.09 5.36
C GLN A 165 8.79 -1.24 5.09
N SER A 166 8.09 -2.21 4.49
CA SER A 166 8.56 -3.58 4.32
C SER A 166 8.93 -3.96 2.89
N ILE A 167 8.73 -3.07 1.90
CA ILE A 167 9.18 -3.27 0.51
C ILE A 167 10.69 -3.52 0.50
N LYS A 168 11.10 -4.63 -0.12
CA LYS A 168 12.51 -5.01 -0.35
C LYS A 168 12.65 -5.98 -1.51
#